data_AF-A0AAX6F0G0-F1
#
_entry.id   AF-A0AAX6F0G0-F1
#
_cell.length_a   1.000
_cell.length_b   1.000
_cell.length_c   1.000
_cell.angle_alpha   90.00
_cell.angle_beta   90.00
_cell.angle_gamma   90.00
#
_symmetry.space_group_name_H-M   'P 1'
#
loop_
_entity.id
_entity.type
_entity.pdbx_description
1 polymer ?
#
loop_
_entity_poly.entity_id
_entity_poly.type
_entity_poly.pdbx_seq_one_letter_code
_entity_poly.pdbx_strand_id
1 'polypeptide(L)'
;MVVTRGEQQPASLRYLNLKKSFHLGARSLLTAFSKEDVDKAFSTFSDAERERLYRMFVQVVKSLHENIEEEFESICQETQVEVVLDKIEQIVEEQSLDILPKDKDNIGDVKRG
;
A
#
# COMPACT_ATOMS: atom_id res chain seq x y z
N MET A 1 4.67 -26.32 -27.77
CA MET A 1 4.00 -25.82 -26.55
C MET A 1 4.97 -24.80 -25.94
N VAL A 2 4.75 -23.51 -26.22
CA VAL A 2 5.67 -22.44 -25.84
C VAL A 2 5.22 -21.92 -24.48
N VAL A 3 6.05 -22.11 -23.47
CA VAL A 3 5.95 -21.37 -22.21
C VAL A 3 6.72 -20.07 -22.45
N THR A 4 6.02 -18.99 -22.76
CA THR A 4 6.62 -17.66 -22.83
C THR A 4 6.88 -17.15 -21.42
N ARG A 5 8.17 -16.94 -21.18
CA ARG A 5 8.85 -16.27 -20.06
C ARG A 5 8.04 -15.08 -19.53
N GLY A 6 7.76 -15.08 -18.22
CA GLY A 6 7.09 -13.98 -17.54
C GLY A 6 7.94 -12.70 -17.60
N GLU A 7 7.39 -11.68 -18.26
CA GLU A 7 7.77 -10.31 -17.98
C GLU A 7 7.14 -9.96 -16.64
N GLN A 8 7.96 -9.69 -15.61
CA GLN A 8 7.47 -9.05 -14.40
C GLN A 8 7.03 -7.65 -14.81
N GLN A 9 5.73 -7.51 -15.01
CA GLN A 9 5.08 -6.22 -15.17
C GLN A 9 5.39 -5.40 -13.91
N PRO A 10 5.83 -4.14 -14.05
CA PRO A 10 6.11 -3.31 -12.89
C PRO A 10 4.87 -3.24 -12.00
N ALA A 11 5.06 -3.39 -10.69
CA ALA A 11 4.00 -3.34 -9.69
C ALA A 11 3.05 -2.17 -9.98
N SER A 12 1.74 -2.43 -10.00
CA SER A 12 0.74 -1.40 -10.27
C SER A 12 0.93 -0.18 -9.38
N LEU A 13 0.59 0.99 -9.92
CA LEU A 13 0.53 2.22 -9.14
C LEU A 13 -0.45 2.06 -7.97
N ARG A 14 -1.50 1.25 -8.15
CA ARG A 14 -2.45 0.87 -7.09
C ARG A 14 -1.79 0.10 -5.96
N TYR A 15 -1.04 -0.96 -6.25
CA TYR A 15 -0.34 -1.73 -5.23
C TYR A 15 0.75 -0.91 -4.53
N LEU A 16 1.51 -0.10 -5.29
CA LEU A 16 2.50 0.80 -4.72
C LEU A 16 1.88 1.82 -3.76
N ASN A 17 0.73 2.40 -4.13
CA ASN A 17 -0.01 3.31 -3.28
C ASN A 17 -0.56 2.62 -2.02
N LEU A 18 -1.02 1.37 -2.13
CA LEU A 18 -1.43 0.56 -0.98
C LEU A 18 -0.26 0.38 -0.01
N LYS A 19 0.89 -0.13 -0.47
CA LYS A 19 2.09 -0.30 0.37
C LYS A 19 2.50 1.02 1.02
N LYS A 20 2.59 2.09 0.24
CA LYS A 20 2.99 3.41 0.74
C LYS A 20 2.05 3.93 1.83
N SER A 21 0.74 3.79 1.62
CA SER A 21 -0.27 4.23 2.59
C SER A 21 -0.19 3.42 3.88
N PHE A 22 -0.01 2.10 3.76
CA PHE A 22 0.18 1.22 4.90
C PHE A 22 1.43 1.60 5.71
N HIS A 23 2.60 1.69 5.08
CA HIS A 23 3.86 2.03 5.78
C HIS A 23 3.77 3.41 6.46
N LEU A 24 3.12 4.38 5.81
CA LEU A 24 2.90 5.69 6.42
C LEU A 24 2.03 5.58 7.69
N GLY A 25 0.98 4.76 7.64
CA GLY A 25 0.12 4.45 8.78
C GLY A 25 0.86 3.73 9.89
N ALA A 26 1.60 2.66 9.57
CA ALA A 26 2.39 1.89 10.53
C ALA A 26 3.43 2.75 11.24
N ARG A 27 4.10 3.65 10.51
CA ARG A 27 5.10 4.58 11.07
C ARG A 27 4.56 5.47 12.19
N SER A 28 3.24 5.72 12.23
CA SER A 28 2.63 6.50 13.32
C SER A 28 2.84 5.87 14.70
N LEU A 29 3.00 4.55 14.78
CA LEU A 29 3.30 3.82 16.03
C LEU A 29 4.60 4.30 16.67
N LEU A 30 5.63 4.57 15.86
CA LEU A 30 6.94 5.01 16.34
C LEU A 30 6.90 6.39 17.02
N THR A 31 5.81 7.13 16.82
CA THR A 31 5.60 8.48 17.36
C THR A 31 4.35 8.57 18.24
N ALA A 32 3.73 7.44 18.59
CA ALA A 32 2.44 7.42 19.27
C ALA A 32 2.50 7.90 20.74
N PHE A 33 3.68 7.89 21.35
CA PHE A 33 3.90 8.39 22.70
C PHE A 33 5.31 9.00 22.82
N SER A 34 5.41 10.02 23.65
CA SER A 34 6.64 10.75 23.95
C SER A 34 7.23 10.31 25.29
N LYS A 35 8.43 10.79 25.60
CA LYS A 35 9.00 10.65 26.93
C LYS A 35 8.16 11.37 28.00
N GLU A 36 7.59 12.53 27.65
CA GLU A 36 6.72 13.31 28.54
C GLU A 36 5.46 12.54 28.93
N ASP A 37 4.91 11.73 28.01
CA ASP A 37 3.77 10.86 28.31
C ASP A 37 4.13 9.79 29.34
N VAL A 38 5.34 9.23 29.28
CA VAL A 38 5.85 8.29 30.29
C VAL A 38 6.07 9.00 31.62
N ASP A 39 6.68 10.19 31.61
CA ASP A 39 6.92 10.96 32.82
C ASP A 39 5.61 11.32 33.54
N LYS A 40 4.57 11.68 32.77
CA LYS A 40 3.24 11.98 33.29
C LYS A 40 2.51 10.73 33.79
N ALA A 41 2.56 9.63 33.04
CA ALA A 41 1.87 8.39 33.39
C ALA A 41 2.48 7.69 34.62
N PHE A 42 3.80 7.83 34.82
CA PHE A 42 4.55 7.17 35.88
C PHE A 42 5.18 8.18 36.85
N SER A 43 4.45 9.23 37.21
CA SER A 43 4.98 10.35 38.02
C SER A 43 5.50 9.97 39.41
N THR A 44 5.09 8.82 39.94
CA THR A 44 5.57 8.29 41.23
C THR A 44 6.90 7.55 41.12
N PHE A 45 7.35 7.23 39.91
CA PHE A 45 8.59 6.51 39.66
C PHE A 45 9.75 7.48 39.69
N SER A 46 10.93 7.02 40.08
CA SER A 46 12.17 7.79 39.97
C SER A 46 12.54 8.03 38.50
N ASP A 47 13.36 9.06 38.25
CA ASP A 47 13.83 9.39 36.90
C ASP A 47 14.53 8.20 36.22
N ALA A 48 15.29 7.41 36.99
CA ALA A 48 15.98 6.24 36.48
C ALA A 48 15.02 5.11 36.08
N GLU A 49 13.91 4.93 36.79
CA GLU A 49 12.88 3.94 36.44
C GLU A 49 12.11 4.38 35.21
N ARG A 50 11.73 5.66 35.12
CA ARG A 50 11.02 6.21 33.95
C ARG A 50 11.89 6.15 32.69
N GLU A 51 13.19 6.42 32.80
CA GLU A 51 14.13 6.26 31.68
C GLU A 51 14.25 4.79 31.23
N ARG A 52 14.32 3.84 32.17
CA ARG A 52 14.34 2.41 31.85
C ARG A 52 13.06 1.97 31.16
N LEU A 53 11.90 2.41 31.65
CA LEU A 53 10.60 2.15 31.04
C LEU A 53 10.51 2.74 29.64
N TYR A 54 10.85 4.02 29.46
CA TYR A 54 10.80 4.68 28.15
C TYR A 54 11.65 3.93 27.12
N ARG A 55 12.87 3.54 27.48
CA ARG A 55 13.72 2.71 26.61
C ARG A 55 13.09 1.35 26.28
N MET A 56 12.49 0.69 27.26
CA MET A 56 11.78 -0.58 27.04
C MET A 56 10.59 -0.39 26.09
N PHE A 57 9.78 0.64 26.28
CA PHE A 57 8.67 0.97 25.39
C PHE A 57 9.14 1.24 23.96
N VAL A 58 10.21 2.01 23.77
CA VAL A 58 10.79 2.26 22.44
C VAL A 58 11.22 0.95 21.78
N GLN A 59 11.80 0.01 22.52
CA GLN A 59 12.16 -1.30 21.99
C GLN A 59 10.93 -2.12 21.58
N VAL A 60 9.92 -2.21 22.45
CA VAL A 60 8.66 -2.92 22.19
C VAL A 60 7.97 -2.37 20.94
N VAL A 61 7.91 -1.04 20.81
CA VAL A 61 7.23 -0.37 19.69
C VAL A 61 7.97 -0.55 18.38
N LYS A 62 9.31 -0.57 18.39
CA LYS A 62 10.10 -0.92 17.21
C LYS A 62 9.85 -2.36 16.75
N SER A 63 9.91 -3.32 17.68
CA SER A 63 9.64 -4.72 17.35
C SER A 63 8.20 -4.93 16.88
N LEU A 64 7.23 -4.23 17.48
CA LEU A 64 5.84 -4.27 17.03
C LEU A 64 5.67 -3.69 15.62
N HIS A 65 6.33 -2.57 15.32
CA HIS A 65 6.33 -1.97 13.98
C HIS A 65 6.88 -2.93 12.94
N GLU A 66 8.06 -3.52 13.19
CA GLU A 66 8.70 -4.50 12.31
C GLU A 66 7.78 -5.72 12.09
N ASN A 67 7.23 -6.30 13.16
CA ASN A 67 6.31 -7.44 13.05
C ASN A 67 5.05 -7.11 12.22
N ILE A 68 4.49 -5.90 12.36
CA ILE A 68 3.32 -5.47 11.60
C ILE A 68 3.65 -5.33 10.11
N GLU A 69 4.83 -4.79 9.78
CA GLU A 69 5.28 -4.67 8.38
C GLU A 69 5.52 -6.05 7.75
N GLU A 70 6.14 -6.98 8.48
CA GLU A 70 6.34 -8.36 8.03
C GLU A 70 5.02 -9.11 7.81
N GLU A 71 4.08 -9.01 8.75
CA GLU A 71 2.77 -9.65 8.64
C GLU A 71 1.95 -9.08 7.47
N PHE A 72 2.01 -7.76 7.27
CA PHE A 72 1.37 -7.12 6.11
C PHE A 72 1.91 -7.66 4.78
N GLU A 73 3.23 -7.79 4.66
CA GLU A 73 3.85 -8.32 3.46
C GLU A 73 3.47 -9.80 3.25
N SER A 74 3.45 -10.61 4.32
CA SER A 74 2.97 -12.00 4.28
C SER A 74 1.53 -12.10 3.77
N ILE A 75 0.62 -11.28 4.32
CA ILE A 75 -0.78 -11.23 3.89
C ILE A 75 -0.90 -10.79 2.42
N CYS A 76 -0.11 -9.80 1.98
CA CYS A 76 -0.11 -9.36 0.58
C CYS A 76 0.28 -10.50 -0.37
N GLN A 77 1.27 -11.30 0.01
CA GLN A 77 1.72 -12.46 -0.76
C GLN A 77 0.69 -13.58 -0.77
N GLU A 78 0.17 -13.94 0.41
CA GLU A 78 -0.83 -15.01 0.57
C GLU A 78 -2.11 -14.71 -0.23
N THR A 79 -2.58 -13.47 -0.16
CA THR A 79 -3.81 -13.04 -0.84
C THR A 79 -3.61 -12.70 -2.32
N GLN A 80 -2.36 -12.67 -2.79
CA GLN A 80 -1.99 -12.23 -4.14
C GLN A 80 -2.58 -10.85 -4.49
N VAL A 81 -2.64 -9.94 -3.52
CA VAL A 81 -3.29 -8.63 -3.69
C VAL A 81 -2.64 -7.80 -4.80
N GLU A 82 -1.33 -7.92 -4.98
CA GLU A 82 -0.58 -7.29 -6.08
C GLU A 82 -1.16 -7.71 -7.43
N VAL A 83 -1.30 -9.02 -7.67
CA VAL A 83 -1.84 -9.57 -8.92
C VAL A 83 -3.27 -9.10 -9.18
N VAL A 84 -4.09 -9.00 -8.13
CA VAL A 84 -5.48 -8.50 -8.26
C VAL A 84 -5.49 -7.02 -8.62
N LEU A 85 -4.67 -6.20 -7.95
CA LEU A 85 -4.60 -4.76 -8.20
C LEU A 85 -3.99 -4.44 -9.58
N ASP A 86 -3.02 -5.21 -10.03
CA ASP A 86 -2.44 -5.11 -11.37
C ASP A 86 -3.49 -5.37 -12.45
N LYS A 87 -4.29 -6.43 -12.30
CA LYS A 87 -5.41 -6.72 -13.21
C LYS A 87 -6.46 -5.60 -13.22
N ILE A 88 -6.78 -5.03 -12.06
CA ILE A 88 -7.72 -3.91 -11.97
C ILE A 88 -7.16 -2.68 -12.69
N GLU A 89 -5.87 -2.38 -12.53
CA GLU A 89 -5.22 -1.27 -13.23
C GLU A 89 -5.27 -1.48 -14.75
N GLN A 90 -4.91 -2.67 -15.24
CA GLN A 90 -5.01 -3.02 -16.65
C GLN A 90 -6.44 -2.87 -17.19
N ILE A 91 -7.46 -3.38 -16.50
CA ILE A 91 -8.86 -3.26 -16.95
C ILE A 91 -9.29 -1.80 -17.04
N VAL A 92 -8.86 -0.96 -16.08
CA VAL A 92 -9.17 0.48 -16.08
C VAL A 92 -8.48 1.20 -17.23
N GLU A 93 -7.22 0.86 -17.51
CA GLU A 93 -6.49 1.39 -18.67
C GLU A 93 -7.16 1.00 -19.98
N GLU A 94 -7.50 -0.28 -20.17
CA GLU A 94 -8.21 -0.79 -21.35
C GLU A 94 -9.55 -0.07 -21.58
N GLN A 95 -10.36 0.07 -20.52
CA GLN A 95 -11.64 0.79 -20.60
C GLN A 95 -11.48 2.26 -20.95
N SER A 96 -10.38 2.90 -20.54
CA SER A 96 -10.12 4.30 -20.86
C SER A 96 -9.80 4.52 -22.35
N LEU A 97 -9.23 3.51 -23.01
CA LEU A 97 -8.88 3.55 -24.43
C LEU A 97 -10.06 3.22 -25.35
N ASP A 98 -11.02 2.42 -24.89
CA ASP A 98 -12.20 1.99 -25.66
C ASP A 98 -13.30 3.08 -25.79
N ILE A 99 -13.06 4.29 -25.26
CA ILE A 99 -13.94 5.47 -25.37
C ILE A 99 -13.60 6.32 -26.62
N LEU A 100 -12.74 5.84 -27.54
CA LEU A 100 -12.60 6.50 -28.83
C LEU A 100 -13.96 6.50 -29.54
N PRO A 101 -14.51 7.67 -29.94
CA PRO A 101 -15.79 7.70 -30.62
C PRO A 101 -15.65 6.86 -31.88
N LYS A 102 -16.50 5.83 -32.02
CA LYS A 102 -16.77 5.24 -33.34
C LYS A 102 -17.28 6.38 -34.20
N ASP A 103 -16.39 6.96 -35.00
CA ASP A 103 -16.77 7.90 -36.04
C ASP A 103 -17.91 7.25 -36.81
N LYS A 104 -19.07 7.89 -36.73
CA LYS A 104 -20.24 7.51 -37.52
C LYS A 104 -19.82 7.68 -38.98
N ASP A 105 -19.45 6.58 -39.61
CA ASP A 105 -19.48 6.42 -41.06
C ASP A 105 -20.93 6.63 -41.53
N ASN A 106 -21.33 7.89 -41.64
CA ASN A 106 -22.44 8.30 -42.48
C ASN A 106 -21.95 8.26 -43.94
N ILE A 107 -21.70 7.05 -44.44
CA ILE A 107 -21.76 6.78 -45.87
C ILE A 107 -23.26 6.71 -46.22
N GLY A 108 -23.84 7.89 -46.37
CA GLY A 108 -25.20 8.11 -46.83
C GLY A 108 -25.18 8.54 -48.30
N ASP A 109 -25.05 7.55 -49.17
CA ASP A 109 -25.70 7.45 -50.49
C ASP A 109 -25.47 8.58 -51.53
N VAL A 110 -24.49 8.34 -52.42
CA VAL A 110 -24.39 9.03 -53.72
C VAL A 110 -25.51 8.52 -54.61
N LYS A 111 -26.61 9.28 -54.73
CA LYS A 111 -27.57 9.09 -55.83
C LYS A 111 -26.95 9.58 -57.14
N ARG A 112 -26.64 8.63 -58.02
CA ARG A 112 -26.43 8.84 -59.45
C ARG A 112 -27.79 8.66 -60.15
N GLY A 113 -28.30 9.71 -60.78
CA GLY A 113 -29.54 9.70 -61.55
C GLY A 113 -29.77 11.05 -62.21
#